data_AF-A0A528AYP9-F1
#
_entry.id   AF-A0A528AYP9-F1
#
_cell.length_a   1.000
_cell.length_b   1.000
_cell.length_c   1.000
_cell.angle_alpha   90.00
_cell.angle_beta   90.00
_cell.angle_gamma   90.00
#
_symmetry.space_group_name_H-M   'P 1'
#
loop_
_entity.id
_entity.type
_entity.pdbx_description
1 polymer ?
#
loop_
_entity_poly.entity_id
_entity_poly.type
_entity_poly.pdbx_seq_one_letter_code
_entity_poly.pdbx_strand_id
1 'polypeptide(L)'
;MTIVGVDGCKAGWIAVRRDPGAAPSAAVFPSFAALLDALPADATVAVDMPIGLPDVSQKGGRGPEALVRPLLGNRQSSVFAIPSRAALYAHTDGFTTIEAWYAAHRRASEVAKATSDPPRGVSIQAFGIFAKIREIDAVLIARPELRRRVFESHPEVAFCRLNGDQAMRLPKKIKGAVN
;
A
#
# COMPACT_ATOMS: atom_id res chain seq x y z
N MET A 1 -21.31 8.64 -8.49
CA MET A 1 -20.35 7.53 -8.36
C MET A 1 -20.04 7.29 -6.89
N THR A 2 -20.04 6.05 -6.44
CA THR A 2 -19.58 5.67 -5.11
C THR A 2 -18.06 5.61 -5.07
N ILE A 3 -17.45 6.26 -4.08
CA ILE A 3 -15.99 6.28 -3.87
C ILE A 3 -15.70 5.63 -2.51
N VAL A 4 -14.68 4.79 -2.46
CA VAL A 4 -14.27 4.10 -1.24
C VAL A 4 -12.77 4.25 -1.03
N GLY A 5 -12.37 4.89 0.07
CA GLY A 5 -10.98 4.91 0.53
C GLY A 5 -10.71 3.71 1.43
N VAL A 6 -9.59 3.01 1.23
CA VAL A 6 -9.28 1.75 1.91
C VAL A 6 -7.85 1.77 2.47
N ASP A 7 -7.69 1.27 3.69
CA ASP A 7 -6.38 1.06 4.33
C ASP A 7 -6.37 -0.23 5.16
N GLY A 8 -5.20 -0.79 5.37
CA GLY A 8 -4.98 -1.96 6.24
C GLY A 8 -5.05 -1.57 7.72
N CYS A 9 -5.68 -2.41 8.53
CA CYS A 9 -5.71 -2.23 9.98
C CYS A 9 -5.50 -3.57 10.70
N LYS A 10 -5.29 -3.52 12.02
CA LYS A 10 -5.07 -4.75 12.83
C LYS A 10 -6.24 -5.74 12.74
N ALA A 11 -7.45 -5.25 12.49
CA ALA A 11 -8.66 -6.07 12.35
C ALA A 11 -8.96 -6.50 10.91
N GLY A 12 -8.08 -6.19 9.95
CA GLY A 12 -8.29 -6.50 8.53
C GLY A 12 -8.10 -5.27 7.65
N TRP A 13 -9.21 -4.74 7.15
CA TRP A 13 -9.26 -3.58 6.25
C TRP A 13 -10.35 -2.62 6.70
N ILE A 14 -10.01 -1.34 6.79
CA ILE A 14 -11.00 -0.28 7.00
C ILE A 14 -11.35 0.35 5.66
N ALA A 15 -12.65 0.59 5.45
CA ALA A 15 -13.16 1.27 4.27
C ALA A 15 -13.98 2.49 4.69
N VAL A 16 -13.74 3.63 4.07
CA VAL A 16 -14.60 4.82 4.15
C VAL A 16 -15.31 4.97 2.83
N ARG A 17 -16.63 4.75 2.82
CA ARG A 17 -17.50 4.84 1.65
C ARG A 17 -18.21 6.18 1.61
N ARG A 18 -18.22 6.81 0.43
CA ARG A 18 -19.00 7.99 0.12
C ARG A 18 -19.87 7.72 -1.10
N ASP A 19 -21.18 7.68 -0.88
CA ASP A 19 -22.16 7.69 -1.97
C ASP A 19 -22.53 9.13 -2.36
N PRO A 20 -23.04 9.35 -3.59
CA PRO A 20 -23.54 10.66 -3.99
C PRO A 20 -24.63 11.17 -3.03
N GLY A 21 -24.47 12.39 -2.52
CA GLY A 21 -25.46 13.03 -1.64
C GLY A 21 -25.56 12.49 -0.20
N ALA A 22 -24.91 11.37 0.13
CA ALA A 22 -25.00 10.75 1.47
C ALA A 22 -23.76 11.03 2.32
N ALA A 23 -23.89 11.14 3.64
CA ALA A 23 -22.74 11.26 4.56
C ALA A 23 -21.75 10.08 4.40
N PRO A 24 -20.43 10.28 4.63
CA PRO A 24 -19.48 9.17 4.58
C PRO A 24 -19.77 8.15 5.69
N SER A 25 -19.57 6.87 5.39
CA SER A 25 -19.70 5.79 6.37
C SER A 25 -18.40 4.97 6.43
N ALA A 26 -18.13 4.36 7.58
CA ALA A 26 -16.94 3.53 7.79
C ALA A 26 -17.33 2.11 8.20
N ALA A 27 -16.61 1.13 7.67
CA ALA A 27 -16.76 -0.28 8.02
C ALA A 27 -15.40 -0.98 8.04
N VAL A 28 -15.31 -2.07 8.82
CA VAL A 28 -14.11 -2.92 8.91
C VAL A 28 -14.44 -4.30 8.36
N PHE A 29 -13.55 -4.83 7.55
CA PHE A 29 -13.68 -6.13 6.88
C PHE A 29 -12.49 -7.02 7.24
N PRO A 30 -12.69 -8.34 7.39
CA PRO A 30 -11.62 -9.24 7.79
C PRO A 30 -10.55 -9.45 6.70
N SER A 31 -10.92 -9.31 5.42
CA SER A 31 -10.03 -9.50 4.27
C SER A 31 -10.35 -8.53 3.14
N PHE A 32 -9.40 -8.36 2.21
CA PHE A 32 -9.59 -7.48 1.06
C PHE A 32 -10.70 -8.00 0.14
N ALA A 33 -10.79 -9.33 -0.03
CA ALA A 33 -11.87 -9.97 -0.78
C ALA A 33 -13.25 -9.67 -0.17
N ALA A 34 -13.40 -9.86 1.15
CA ALA A 34 -14.67 -9.60 1.85
C ALA A 34 -15.10 -8.12 1.75
N LEU A 35 -14.12 -7.21 1.78
CA LEU A 35 -14.37 -5.79 1.52
C LEU A 35 -14.95 -5.58 0.13
N LEU A 36 -14.31 -6.11 -0.91
CA LEU A 36 -14.75 -5.90 -2.29
C LEU A 36 -16.10 -6.56 -2.60
N ASP A 37 -16.37 -7.73 -2.02
CA ASP A 37 -17.64 -8.44 -2.19
C ASP A 37 -18.82 -7.71 -1.53
N ALA A 38 -18.56 -6.89 -0.50
CA ALA A 38 -19.56 -6.07 0.16
C ALA A 38 -19.83 -4.73 -0.56
N LEU A 39 -18.99 -4.35 -1.53
CA LEU A 39 -19.12 -3.07 -2.25
C LEU A 39 -19.98 -3.22 -3.52
N PRO A 40 -20.75 -2.18 -3.91
CA PRO A 40 -21.43 -2.14 -5.20
C PRO A 40 -20.47 -2.40 -6.37
N ALA A 41 -20.96 -3.03 -7.44
CA ALA A 41 -20.16 -3.43 -8.61
C ALA A 41 -19.47 -2.24 -9.34
N ASP A 42 -20.03 -1.04 -9.21
CA ASP A 42 -19.60 0.21 -9.85
C ASP A 42 -18.79 1.13 -8.92
N ALA A 43 -18.52 0.73 -7.67
CA ALA A 43 -17.78 1.58 -6.74
C ALA A 43 -16.28 1.65 -7.08
N THR A 44 -15.74 2.87 -7.14
CA THR A 44 -14.31 3.13 -7.32
C THR A 44 -13.61 3.04 -5.96
N VAL A 45 -12.61 2.15 -5.87
CA VAL A 45 -11.87 1.84 -4.65
C VAL A 45 -10.46 2.39 -4.77
N ALA A 46 -10.08 3.29 -3.87
CA ALA A 46 -8.73 3.83 -3.73
C ALA A 46 -8.08 3.21 -2.48
N VAL A 47 -7.04 2.39 -2.65
CA VAL A 47 -6.37 1.69 -1.55
C VAL A 47 -4.98 2.26 -1.31
N ASP A 48 -4.67 2.60 -0.06
CA ASP A 48 -3.34 3.11 0.36
C ASP A 48 -2.32 1.96 0.47
N MET A 49 -2.07 1.31 -0.66
CA MET A 49 -1.19 0.16 -0.73
C MET A 49 -0.76 -0.07 -2.19
N PRO A 50 0.49 -0.48 -2.44
CA PRO A 50 0.99 -0.70 -3.79
C PRO A 50 0.25 -1.81 -4.53
N ILE A 51 -0.03 -1.59 -5.82
CA ILE A 51 -0.68 -2.55 -6.72
C ILE A 51 0.24 -2.92 -7.88
N GLY A 52 0.48 -4.21 -8.05
CA GLY A 52 1.37 -4.72 -9.10
C GLY A 52 2.81 -4.71 -8.62
N LEU A 53 3.35 -5.91 -8.45
CA LEU A 53 4.69 -6.15 -7.92
C LEU A 53 5.67 -6.41 -9.06
N PRO A 54 6.84 -5.77 -9.08
CA PRO A 54 7.84 -6.03 -10.11
C PRO A 54 8.58 -7.34 -9.82
N ASP A 55 9.18 -7.93 -10.85
CA ASP A 55 10.11 -9.05 -10.65
C ASP A 55 11.48 -8.54 -10.15
N VAL A 56 11.89 -7.36 -10.63
CA VAL A 56 13.10 -6.65 -10.17
C VAL A 56 12.75 -5.20 -9.83
N SER A 57 13.04 -4.77 -8.60
CA SER A 57 12.80 -3.39 -8.17
C SER A 57 13.91 -2.46 -8.64
N GLN A 58 13.53 -1.37 -9.32
CA GLN A 58 14.48 -0.40 -9.89
C GLN A 58 14.54 0.89 -9.07
N LYS A 59 15.63 1.65 -9.22
CA LYS A 59 15.74 3.00 -8.67
C LYS A 59 14.58 3.87 -9.19
N GLY A 60 13.84 4.47 -8.26
CA GLY A 60 12.67 5.31 -8.58
C GLY A 60 11.33 4.62 -8.31
N GLY A 61 11.30 3.28 -8.27
CA GLY A 61 10.08 2.48 -8.08
C GLY A 61 9.40 2.11 -9.41
N ARG A 62 8.13 1.73 -9.36
CA ARG A 62 7.32 1.41 -10.55
C ARG A 62 6.76 2.71 -11.14
N GLY A 63 5.90 2.57 -12.14
CA GLY A 63 5.19 3.69 -12.78
C GLY A 63 4.52 4.64 -11.77
N PRO A 64 3.67 4.16 -10.84
CA PRO A 64 3.05 5.02 -9.83
C PRO A 64 4.06 5.82 -9.02
N GLU A 65 5.08 5.18 -8.42
CA GLU A 65 6.07 5.89 -7.61
C GLU A 65 6.85 6.92 -8.42
N ALA A 66 7.24 6.59 -9.65
CA ALA A 66 7.97 7.50 -10.54
C ALA A 66 7.13 8.74 -10.91
N LEU A 67 5.83 8.58 -11.11
CA LEU A 67 4.92 9.67 -11.45
C LEU A 67 4.61 10.58 -10.26
N VAL A 68 4.50 10.03 -9.05
CA VAL A 68 4.11 10.83 -7.88
C VAL A 68 5.27 11.58 -7.24
N ARG A 69 6.50 11.05 -7.30
CA ARG A 69 7.68 11.68 -6.67
C ARG A 69 7.86 13.15 -7.09
N PRO A 70 7.87 13.52 -8.38
CA PRO A 70 8.03 14.92 -8.78
C PRO A 70 7.03 15.89 -8.14
N LEU A 71 5.81 15.43 -7.85
CA LEU A 71 4.73 16.23 -7.25
C LEU A 71 4.97 16.56 -5.77
N LEU A 72 5.87 15.85 -5.10
CA LEU A 72 6.08 15.94 -3.65
C LEU A 72 7.33 16.74 -3.26
N GLY A 73 8.16 17.15 -4.22
CA GLY A 73 9.40 17.91 -3.96
C GLY A 73 10.26 17.30 -2.85
N ASN A 74 10.48 18.03 -1.76
CA ASN A 74 11.28 17.56 -0.60
C ASN A 74 10.66 16.37 0.16
N ARG A 75 9.45 15.94 -0.19
CA ARG A 75 8.76 14.77 0.38
C ARG A 75 8.78 13.55 -0.53
N GLN A 76 9.53 13.59 -1.63
CA GLN A 76 9.72 12.44 -2.53
C GLN A 76 10.07 11.13 -1.83
N SER A 77 10.80 11.18 -0.72
CA SER A 77 11.22 10.01 0.06
C SER A 77 10.10 9.37 0.89
N SER A 78 8.94 10.03 1.05
CA SER A 78 7.78 9.44 1.75
C SER A 78 7.15 8.31 0.94
N VAL A 79 7.23 8.41 -0.40
CA VAL A 79 6.78 7.37 -1.31
C VAL A 79 7.77 6.21 -1.27
N PHE A 80 7.35 5.15 -0.59
CA PHE A 80 8.10 3.92 -0.49
C PHE A 80 8.13 3.18 -1.85
N ALA A 81 9.30 2.66 -2.23
CA ALA A 81 9.43 1.81 -3.40
C ALA A 81 9.17 0.36 -3.00
N ILE A 82 8.20 -0.29 -3.63
CA ILE A 82 7.86 -1.68 -3.31
C ILE A 82 9.02 -2.65 -3.68
N PRO A 83 9.35 -3.63 -2.82
CA PRO A 83 10.24 -4.74 -3.16
C PRO A 83 9.65 -5.63 -4.25
N SER A 84 10.47 -6.54 -4.78
CA SER A 84 10.02 -7.51 -5.77
C SER A 84 8.93 -8.44 -5.22
N ARG A 85 8.15 -9.05 -6.13
CA ARG A 85 7.22 -10.12 -5.76
C ARG A 85 7.93 -11.23 -5.01
N ALA A 86 9.11 -11.64 -5.46
CA ALA A 86 9.90 -12.67 -4.79
C ALA A 86 10.21 -12.32 -3.32
N ALA A 87 10.59 -11.08 -3.03
CA ALA A 87 10.85 -10.63 -1.67
C ALA A 87 9.58 -10.64 -0.80
N LEU A 88 8.44 -10.24 -1.37
CA LEU A 88 7.15 -10.23 -0.69
C LEU A 88 6.68 -11.63 -0.31
N TYR A 89 6.98 -12.63 -1.14
CA TYR A 89 6.60 -14.03 -0.97
C TYR A 89 7.69 -14.91 -0.34
N ALA A 90 8.86 -14.34 0.02
CA ALA A 90 9.95 -15.06 0.67
C ALA A 90 9.54 -15.74 2.00
N HIS A 91 8.47 -15.26 2.63
CA HIS A 91 7.80 -15.93 3.73
C HIS A 91 6.34 -15.48 3.85
N THR A 92 5.41 -16.45 3.90
CA THR A 92 3.96 -16.20 3.85
C THR A 92 3.24 -16.55 5.13
N ASP A 93 3.84 -17.38 5.98
CA ASP A 93 3.20 -17.89 7.20
C ASP A 93 3.01 -16.79 8.24
N GLY A 94 2.03 -17.01 9.12
CA GLY A 94 1.83 -16.17 10.29
C GLY A 94 2.99 -16.28 11.27
N PHE A 95 3.23 -15.21 12.03
CA PHE A 95 4.31 -15.15 13.00
C PHE A 95 3.80 -15.49 14.39
N THR A 96 4.38 -16.52 15.00
CA THR A 96 4.05 -16.93 16.37
C THR A 96 5.00 -16.34 17.41
N THR A 97 6.18 -15.87 16.99
CA THR A 97 7.16 -15.20 17.87
C THR A 97 7.82 -14.01 17.19
N ILE A 98 8.43 -13.12 18.00
CA ILE A 98 9.17 -11.95 17.52
C ILE A 98 10.44 -12.37 16.76
N GLU A 99 11.10 -13.44 17.20
CA GLU A 99 12.29 -14.00 16.57
C GLU A 99 11.97 -14.53 15.17
N ALA A 100 10.85 -15.24 15.02
CA ALA A 100 10.37 -15.73 13.73
C ALA A 100 10.08 -14.56 12.77
N TRP A 101 9.49 -13.49 13.29
CA TRP A 101 9.21 -12.27 12.52
C TRP A 101 10.50 -11.60 12.01
N TYR A 102 11.49 -11.40 12.87
CA TYR A 102 12.79 -10.84 12.46
C TYR A 102 13.56 -11.78 11.51
N ALA A 103 13.47 -13.10 11.69
CA ALA A 103 14.09 -14.05 10.78
C ALA A 103 13.47 -14.00 9.37
N ALA A 104 12.15 -13.83 9.28
CA ALA A 104 11.46 -13.65 8.01
C ALA A 104 11.76 -12.29 7.36
N HIS A 105 11.85 -11.21 8.15
CA HIS A 105 12.27 -9.90 7.66
C HIS A 105 13.68 -9.94 7.05
N ARG A 106 14.62 -10.63 7.68
CA ARG A 106 15.97 -10.84 7.13
C ARG A 106 15.92 -11.59 5.81
N ARG A 107 15.18 -12.70 5.73
CA ARG A 107 15.00 -13.49 4.49
C ARG A 107 14.43 -12.64 3.36
N ALA A 108 13.33 -11.92 3.63
CA ALA A 108 12.73 -11.01 2.65
C ALA A 108 13.70 -9.90 2.21
N SER A 109 14.52 -9.38 3.13
CA SER A 109 15.53 -8.36 2.82
C SER A 109 16.68 -8.88 1.95
N GLU A 110 17.13 -10.12 2.16
CA GLU A 110 18.14 -10.73 1.29
C GLU A 110 17.60 -10.98 -0.12
N VAL A 111 16.38 -11.49 -0.24
CA VAL A 111 15.73 -11.64 -1.55
C VAL A 111 15.53 -10.27 -2.22
N ALA A 112 15.11 -9.24 -1.49
CA ALA A 112 14.95 -7.89 -2.02
C ALA A 112 16.27 -7.34 -2.57
N LYS A 113 17.38 -7.47 -1.84
CA LYS A 113 18.72 -7.06 -2.31
C LYS A 113 19.12 -7.77 -3.60
N ALA A 114 18.87 -9.08 -3.68
CA ALA A 114 19.19 -9.88 -4.87
C ALA A 114 18.30 -9.56 -6.09
N THR A 115 17.13 -8.98 -5.86
CA THR A 115 16.12 -8.66 -6.88
C THR A 115 15.89 -7.16 -7.01
N SER A 116 16.92 -6.34 -6.77
CA SER A 116 16.84 -4.89 -6.91
C SER A 116 18.10 -4.28 -7.49
N ASP A 117 17.92 -3.17 -8.19
CA ASP A 117 19.00 -2.34 -8.72
C ASP A 117 18.75 -0.84 -8.41
N PRO A 118 19.58 -0.19 -7.57
CA PRO A 118 20.68 -0.79 -6.81
C PRO A 118 20.16 -1.72 -5.69
N PRO A 119 21.00 -2.66 -5.19
CA PRO A 119 20.62 -3.57 -4.11
C PRO A 119 20.08 -2.85 -2.88
N ARG A 120 18.85 -3.17 -2.47
CA ARG A 120 18.16 -2.58 -1.31
C ARG A 120 17.37 -3.63 -0.52
N GLY A 121 17.55 -3.59 0.80
CA GLY A 121 16.76 -4.39 1.74
C GLY A 121 15.38 -3.78 2.01
N VAL A 122 14.56 -4.51 2.76
CA VAL A 122 13.21 -4.08 3.14
C VAL A 122 13.26 -3.36 4.48
N SER A 123 12.62 -2.21 4.63
CA SER A 123 12.46 -1.58 5.95
C SER A 123 11.51 -2.40 6.82
N ILE A 124 11.70 -2.37 8.14
CA ILE A 124 10.83 -3.15 9.03
C ILE A 124 9.36 -2.71 8.97
N GLN A 125 9.13 -1.41 8.70
CA GLN A 125 7.79 -0.85 8.51
C GLN A 125 7.13 -1.37 7.23
N ALA A 126 7.88 -1.42 6.12
CA ALA A 126 7.39 -1.99 4.87
C ALA A 126 7.11 -3.49 5.03
N PHE A 127 7.95 -4.22 5.74
CA PHE A 127 7.72 -5.64 6.03
C PHE A 127 6.42 -5.87 6.80
N GLY A 128 6.08 -4.96 7.73
CA GLY A 128 4.85 -5.02 8.51
C GLY A 128 3.54 -5.01 7.69
N ILE A 129 3.57 -4.50 6.45
CA ILE A 129 2.41 -4.44 5.55
C ILE A 129 2.42 -5.52 4.46
N PHE A 130 3.42 -6.40 4.41
CA PHE A 130 3.54 -7.43 3.36
C PHE A 130 2.33 -8.33 3.26
N ALA A 131 1.75 -8.74 4.39
CA ALA A 131 0.56 -9.58 4.39
C ALA A 131 -0.62 -8.91 3.66
N LYS A 132 -0.79 -7.59 3.85
CA LYS A 132 -1.86 -6.81 3.22
C LYS A 132 -1.61 -6.62 1.72
N ILE A 133 -0.36 -6.37 1.32
CA ILE A 133 0.02 -6.29 -0.10
C ILE A 133 -0.23 -7.63 -0.81
N ARG A 134 0.08 -8.77 -0.16
CA ARG A 134 -0.19 -10.10 -0.71
C ARG A 134 -1.68 -10.39 -0.87
N GLU A 135 -2.53 -9.94 0.05
CA GLU A 135 -3.99 -10.06 -0.11
C GLU A 135 -4.46 -9.34 -1.39
N ILE A 136 -3.97 -8.11 -1.63
CA ILE A 136 -4.28 -7.36 -2.85
C ILE A 136 -3.76 -8.07 -4.10
N ASP A 137 -2.48 -8.48 -4.12
CA ASP A 137 -1.87 -9.15 -5.28
C ASP A 137 -2.65 -10.42 -5.64
N ALA A 138 -2.95 -11.27 -4.64
CA ALA A 138 -3.71 -12.50 -4.85
C ALA A 138 -5.12 -12.24 -5.40
N VAL A 139 -5.85 -11.27 -4.84
CA VAL A 139 -7.21 -10.93 -5.29
C VAL A 139 -7.19 -10.37 -6.72
N LEU A 140 -6.29 -9.44 -7.04
CA LEU A 140 -6.24 -8.82 -8.37
C LEU A 140 -5.66 -9.74 -9.45
N ILE A 141 -4.90 -10.77 -9.07
CA ILE A 141 -4.52 -11.88 -9.95
C ILE A 141 -5.73 -12.78 -10.22
N ALA A 142 -6.45 -13.21 -9.18
CA ALA A 142 -7.58 -14.13 -9.30
C ALA A 142 -8.81 -13.50 -9.98
N ARG A 143 -8.95 -12.18 -9.89
CA ARG A 143 -10.12 -11.41 -10.37
C ARG A 143 -9.69 -10.22 -11.24
N PRO A 144 -9.32 -10.44 -12.51
CA PRO A 144 -8.82 -9.39 -13.40
C PRO A 144 -9.82 -8.26 -13.65
N GLU A 145 -11.13 -8.51 -13.53
CA GLU A 145 -12.19 -7.51 -13.69
C GLU A 145 -12.11 -6.39 -12.65
N LEU A 146 -11.58 -6.67 -11.46
CA LEU A 146 -11.42 -5.68 -10.38
C LEU A 146 -10.39 -4.60 -10.72
N ARG A 147 -9.46 -4.87 -11.63
CA ARG A 147 -8.38 -3.93 -12.02
C ARG A 147 -8.89 -2.63 -12.64
N ARG A 148 -10.16 -2.59 -13.07
CA ARG A 148 -10.81 -1.38 -13.61
C ARG A 148 -11.39 -0.46 -12.54
N ARG A 149 -11.47 -0.92 -11.29
CA ARG A 149 -12.14 -0.20 -10.20
C ARG A 149 -11.35 -0.13 -8.90
N VAL A 150 -10.27 -0.89 -8.76
CA VAL A 150 -9.34 -0.83 -7.62
C VAL A 150 -8.07 -0.12 -8.06
N PHE A 151 -7.76 1.00 -7.39
CA PHE A 151 -6.65 1.87 -7.72
C PHE A 151 -5.75 2.06 -6.51
N GLU A 152 -4.43 2.02 -6.76
CA GLU A 152 -3.43 2.42 -5.78
C GLU A 152 -3.58 3.93 -5.49
N SER A 153 -3.58 4.27 -4.21
CA SER A 153 -3.63 5.63 -3.72
C SER A 153 -2.36 5.95 -2.95
N HIS A 154 -1.94 7.21 -3.00
CA HIS A 154 -0.84 7.72 -2.19
C HIS A 154 -1.37 8.89 -1.34
N PRO A 155 -1.48 8.74 -0.01
CA PRO A 155 -2.02 9.78 0.86
C PRO A 155 -1.23 11.08 0.74
N GLU A 156 0.08 11.03 0.46
CA GLU A 156 0.90 12.24 0.31
C GLU A 156 0.50 13.06 -0.91
N VAL A 157 0.11 12.40 -2.00
CA VAL A 157 -0.43 13.08 -3.18
C VAL A 157 -1.84 13.59 -2.89
N ALA A 158 -2.67 12.81 -2.20
CA ALA A 158 -4.02 13.24 -1.82
C ALA A 158 -3.97 14.52 -0.97
N PHE A 159 -3.10 14.57 0.04
CA PHE A 159 -2.90 15.77 0.85
C PHE A 159 -2.29 16.93 0.05
N CYS A 160 -1.36 16.66 -0.87
CA CYS A 160 -0.84 17.68 -1.79
C CYS A 160 -1.98 18.32 -2.61
N ARG A 161 -2.86 17.50 -3.20
CA ARG A 161 -4.03 17.97 -3.96
C ARG A 161 -4.99 18.79 -3.10
N LEU A 162 -5.30 18.31 -1.88
CA LEU A 162 -6.17 19.02 -0.94
C LEU A 162 -5.56 20.35 -0.46
N ASN A 163 -4.23 20.45 -0.49
CA ASN A 163 -3.47 21.65 -0.14
C ASN A 163 -3.14 22.53 -1.35
N GLY A 164 -3.97 22.51 -2.41
CA GLY A 164 -3.79 23.37 -3.59
C GLY A 164 -2.54 23.04 -4.42
N ASP A 165 -2.28 21.75 -4.62
CA ASP A 165 -1.09 21.22 -5.30
C ASP A 165 0.24 21.62 -4.63
N GLN A 166 0.22 21.91 -3.33
CA GLN A 166 1.40 22.17 -2.52
C GLN A 166 1.71 20.99 -1.61
N ALA A 167 2.90 20.42 -1.75
CA ALA A 167 3.35 19.31 -0.92
C ALA A 167 3.39 19.70 0.57
N MET A 168 3.00 18.76 1.44
CA MET A 168 3.02 18.97 2.89
C MET A 168 4.45 19.26 3.39
N ARG A 169 4.62 20.31 4.19
CA ARG A 169 5.95 20.73 4.69
C ARG A 169 6.48 19.84 5.82
N LEU A 170 5.58 19.24 6.59
CA LEU A 170 5.91 18.42 7.76
C LEU A 170 5.54 16.95 7.50
N PRO A 171 6.29 15.98 8.07
CA PRO A 171 5.93 14.55 7.97
C PRO A 171 4.65 14.24 8.78
N LYS A 172 4.17 13.00 8.79
CA LYS A 172 3.08 12.60 9.71
C LYS A 172 3.51 12.60 11.18
N LYS A 173 4.80 12.35 11.44
CA LYS A 173 5.38 12.34 12.78
C LYS A 173 6.74 13.04 12.81
N ILE A 174 6.98 13.86 13.83
CA ILE A 174 8.30 14.38 14.18
C ILE A 174 8.70 13.77 15.52
N LYS A 175 9.86 13.08 15.57
CA LYS A 175 10.38 12.42 16.78
C LYS A 175 9.36 11.53 17.51
N GLY A 176 8.49 10.85 16.75
CA GLY A 176 7.50 9.91 17.27
C GLY A 176 6.15 10.53 17.68
N ALA A 177 6.04 11.86 17.77
CA ALA A 177 4.78 12.56 18.01
C ALA A 177 4.06 12.87 16.69
N VAL A 178 2.72 12.85 16.69
CA VAL A 178 1.91 13.36 15.57
C VAL A 178 2.09 14.87 15.50
N ASN A 179 2.29 15.39 14.29
CA ASN A 179 2.42 16.84 14.06
C ASN A 179 1.11 17.59 14.25
#